data_AF-A0A2E2QMQ9-F1
#
_entry.id   AF-A0A2E2QMQ9-F1
#
_cell.length_a   1.000
_cell.length_b   1.000
_cell.length_c   1.000
_cell.angle_alpha   90.00
_cell.angle_beta   90.00
_cell.angle_gamma   90.00
#
_symmetry.space_group_name_H-M   'P 1'
#
loop_
_entity.id
_entity.type
_entity.pdbx_description
1 polymer ?
#
loop_
_entity_poly.entity_id
_entity_poly.type
_entity_poly.pdbx_seq_one_letter_code
_entity_poly.pdbx_strand_id
1 'polypeptide(L)'
;MRHQLWLAADIGGGMSRRAAFVQVAKATGKAPAAAETSARLPECLRHLWDWFITLLPVYAAEEGAVRPSQLADDITACFGLRATGFEIGLFLDLLELWRAQSRPE
;
A
#
# COMPACT_ATOMS: atom_id res chain seq x y z
N MET A 1 -11.57 -13.24 7.95
CA MET A 1 -12.71 -12.71 7.15
C MET A 1 -12.27 -11.78 6.02
N ARG A 2 -11.44 -10.74 6.27
CA ARG A 2 -10.87 -9.84 5.23
C ARG A 2 -10.21 -10.55 4.04
N HIS A 3 -9.45 -11.63 4.28
CA HIS A 3 -8.80 -12.42 3.22
C HIS A 3 -9.80 -13.06 2.25
N GLN A 4 -10.95 -13.53 2.74
CA GLN A 4 -11.97 -14.15 1.89
C GLN A 4 -12.69 -13.12 1.01
N LEU A 5 -12.90 -11.90 1.52
CA LEU A 5 -13.48 -10.80 0.76
C LEU A 5 -12.54 -10.33 -0.36
N TRP A 6 -11.24 -10.25 -0.09
CA TRP A 6 -10.24 -9.88 -1.09
C TRP A 6 -10.16 -10.89 -2.25
N LEU A 7 -10.25 -12.19 -1.95
CA LEU A 7 -10.27 -13.26 -2.96
C LEU A 7 -11.55 -13.30 -3.79
N ALA A 8 -12.66 -12.82 -3.23
CA ALA A 8 -13.96 -12.78 -3.88
C ALA A 8 -14.14 -11.53 -4.77
N ALA A 9 -13.32 -10.49 -4.59
CA ALA A 9 -13.38 -9.29 -5.41
C ALA A 9 -13.14 -9.60 -6.90
N ASP A 10 -13.94 -8.95 -7.74
CA ASP A 10 -13.82 -8.98 -9.20
C ASP A 10 -12.55 -8.22 -9.63
N ILE A 11 -11.84 -8.74 -10.62
CA ILE A 11 -10.65 -8.09 -11.22
C ILE A 11 -10.85 -7.71 -12.69
N GLY A 12 -12.10 -7.67 -13.14
CA GLY A 12 -12.52 -7.39 -14.51
C GLY A 12 -12.92 -8.67 -15.25
N GLY A 13 -13.94 -8.55 -16.12
CA GLY A 13 -14.41 -9.64 -16.98
C GLY A 13 -15.30 -10.69 -16.29
N GLY A 14 -15.90 -10.38 -15.13
CA GLY A 14 -16.77 -11.30 -14.40
C GLY A 14 -16.01 -12.43 -13.71
N MET A 15 -14.71 -12.24 -13.49
CA MET A 15 -13.81 -13.23 -12.92
C MET A 15 -13.34 -12.78 -11.53
N SER A 16 -13.59 -13.61 -10.52
CA SER A 16 -13.02 -13.38 -9.19
C SER A 16 -11.50 -13.61 -9.20
N ARG A 17 -10.78 -12.93 -8.30
CA ARG A 17 -9.33 -13.19 -8.07
C ARG A 17 -9.05 -14.67 -7.90
N ARG A 18 -9.88 -15.38 -7.15
CA ARG A 18 -9.77 -16.84 -6.97
C ARG A 18 -9.81 -17.60 -8.30
N ALA A 19 -10.74 -17.26 -9.19
CA ALA A 19 -10.87 -17.90 -10.49
C ALA A 19 -9.63 -17.63 -11.37
N ALA A 20 -9.11 -16.41 -11.36
CA ALA A 20 -7.88 -16.08 -12.08
C ALA A 20 -6.66 -16.83 -11.54
N PHE A 21 -6.50 -16.92 -10.22
CA PHE A 21 -5.42 -17.70 -9.60
C PHE A 21 -5.48 -19.18 -9.96
N VAL A 22 -6.69 -19.76 -10.06
CA VAL A 22 -6.87 -21.14 -10.53
C VAL A 22 -6.43 -21.30 -11.98
N GLN A 23 -6.73 -20.33 -12.85
CA GLN A 23 -6.30 -20.38 -14.26
C GLN A 23 -4.78 -20.26 -14.40
N VAL A 24 -4.14 -19.36 -13.65
CA VAL A 24 -2.69 -19.22 -13.63
C VAL A 24 -2.01 -20.49 -13.12
N ALA A 25 -2.54 -21.11 -12.07
CA ALA A 25 -2.02 -22.37 -11.55
C ALA A 25 -2.15 -23.52 -12.56
N LYS A 26 -3.28 -23.59 -13.29
CA LYS A 26 -3.47 -24.56 -14.39
C LYS A 26 -2.47 -24.36 -15.53
N ALA A 27 -2.23 -23.12 -15.92
CA ALA A 27 -1.33 -22.80 -17.02
C ALA A 27 0.15 -23.01 -16.68
N THR A 28 0.53 -22.80 -15.41
CA THR A 28 1.95 -22.79 -14.99
C THR A 28 2.38 -24.02 -14.19
N GLY A 29 1.43 -24.85 -13.73
CA GLY A 29 1.68 -26.02 -12.89
C GLY A 29 2.18 -25.68 -11.46
N LYS A 30 2.20 -24.39 -11.10
CA LYS A 30 2.65 -23.92 -9.78
C LYS A 30 1.44 -23.58 -8.91
N ALA A 31 1.48 -23.97 -7.64
CA ALA A 31 0.43 -23.60 -6.68
C ALA A 31 0.35 -22.07 -6.55
N PRO A 32 -0.86 -21.47 -6.39
CA PRO A 32 -1.02 -20.02 -6.27
C PRO A 32 -0.23 -19.40 -5.11
N ALA A 33 0.13 -20.20 -4.11
CA ALA A 33 1.00 -19.79 -3.00
C ALA A 33 2.40 -19.31 -3.45
N ALA A 34 2.85 -19.68 -4.66
CA ALA A 34 4.08 -19.14 -5.25
C ALA A 34 3.87 -17.76 -5.92
N ALA A 35 2.63 -17.43 -6.32
CA ALA A 35 2.23 -16.09 -6.74
C ALA A 35 1.90 -15.18 -5.54
N GLU A 36 1.54 -15.77 -4.39
CA GLU A 36 1.71 -15.19 -3.05
C GLU A 36 3.17 -15.32 -2.57
N THR A 37 4.14 -15.07 -3.44
CA THR A 37 5.43 -14.67 -2.90
C THR A 37 5.13 -13.40 -2.13
N SER A 38 5.14 -13.54 -0.80
CA SER A 38 5.49 -12.50 0.15
C SER A 38 6.54 -11.62 -0.52
N ALA A 39 6.10 -10.59 -1.24
CA ALA A 39 6.96 -9.50 -1.60
C ALA A 39 7.24 -8.86 -0.26
N ARG A 40 8.22 -9.42 0.47
CA ARG A 40 8.85 -8.72 1.58
C ARG A 40 9.19 -7.38 0.97
N LEU A 41 8.56 -6.32 1.52
CA LEU A 41 8.90 -4.96 1.15
C LEU A 41 10.43 -4.91 1.10
N PRO A 42 11.03 -4.44 -0.01
CA PRO A 42 12.47 -4.28 -0.08
C PRO A 42 12.96 -3.63 1.20
N GLU A 43 14.01 -4.16 1.83
CA GLU A 43 14.41 -3.66 3.16
C GLU A 43 14.73 -2.16 3.13
N CYS A 44 15.16 -1.66 1.97
CA CYS A 44 15.37 -0.24 1.69
C CYS A 44 14.10 0.62 1.64
N LEU A 45 12.89 0.05 1.71
CA LEU A 45 11.62 0.76 1.76
C LEU A 45 10.87 0.50 3.07
N ARG A 46 11.44 -0.31 3.98
CA ARG A 46 10.81 -0.62 5.27
C ARG A 46 10.59 0.64 6.10
N HIS A 47 11.54 1.58 6.09
CA HIS A 47 11.42 2.82 6.84
C HIS A 47 10.26 3.69 6.36
N LEU A 48 9.95 3.70 5.06
CA LEU A 48 8.80 4.44 4.53
C LEU A 48 7.49 3.88 5.05
N TRP A 49 7.40 2.56 5.21
CA TRP A 49 6.23 1.92 5.81
C TRP A 49 6.09 2.29 7.29
N ASP A 50 7.20 2.30 8.04
CA ASP A 50 7.22 2.71 9.44
C ASP A 50 6.79 4.18 9.61
N TRP A 51 7.29 5.07 8.74
CA TRP A 51 6.87 6.47 8.68
C TRP A 51 5.37 6.58 8.40
N PHE A 52 4.89 5.85 7.39
CA PHE A 52 3.50 5.87 6.98
C PHE A 52 2.58 5.46 8.11
N ILE A 53 2.80 4.31 8.75
CA ILE A 53 1.94 3.83 9.85
C ILE A 53 1.95 4.81 11.03
N THR A 54 3.10 5.40 11.35
CA THR A 54 3.24 6.35 12.46
C THR A 54 2.52 7.66 12.20
N LEU A 55 2.65 8.21 11.00
CA LEU A 55 2.11 9.51 10.63
C LEU A 55 0.68 9.43 10.08
N LEU A 56 0.21 8.23 9.70
CA LEU A 56 -1.13 8.02 9.15
C LEU A 56 -2.25 8.63 10.02
N PRO A 57 -2.29 8.48 11.36
CA PRO A 57 -3.35 9.09 12.17
C PRO A 57 -3.42 10.61 12.06
N VAL A 58 -2.29 11.27 11.83
CA VAL A 58 -2.20 12.74 11.66
C VAL A 58 -2.76 13.12 10.29
N TYR A 59 -2.31 12.43 9.24
CA TYR A 59 -2.64 12.76 7.85
C TYR A 59 -3.94 12.15 7.32
N ALA A 60 -4.48 11.15 8.01
CA ALA A 60 -5.77 10.53 7.68
C ALA A 60 -6.95 11.47 7.97
N ALA A 61 -6.83 12.31 8.99
CA ALA A 61 -7.85 13.28 9.38
C ALA A 61 -7.71 14.63 8.64
N GLU A 62 -6.57 14.88 7.98
CA GLU A 62 -6.33 16.13 7.28
C GLU A 62 -7.11 16.19 5.97
N GLU A 63 -8.08 17.10 5.91
CA GLU A 63 -8.82 17.39 4.70
C GLU A 63 -7.97 18.29 3.77
N GLY A 64 -7.51 17.72 2.66
CA GLY A 64 -6.81 18.47 1.62
C GLY A 64 -5.46 17.88 1.21
N ALA A 65 -4.72 18.67 0.43
CA ALA A 65 -3.40 18.31 -0.06
C ALA A 65 -2.35 18.51 1.04
N VAL A 66 -1.62 17.44 1.35
CA VAL A 66 -0.51 17.48 2.31
C VAL A 66 0.65 18.25 1.69
N ARG A 67 1.20 19.21 2.44
CA ARG A 67 2.33 20.02 1.98
C ARG A 67 3.64 19.23 2.10
N PRO A 68 4.42 19.06 1.02
CA PRO A 68 5.67 18.29 1.07
C PRO A 68 6.68 18.77 2.11
N SER A 69 6.81 20.09 2.31
CA SER A 69 7.71 20.66 3.32
C SER A 69 7.29 20.32 4.74
N GLN A 70 5.98 20.36 5.02
CA GLN A 70 5.43 20.01 6.33
C GLN A 70 5.67 18.52 6.63
N LEU A 71 5.44 17.64 5.64
CA LEU A 71 5.72 16.22 5.79
C LEU A 71 7.21 15.95 6.07
N ALA A 72 8.12 16.66 5.40
CA ALA A 72 9.55 16.54 5.63
C ALA A 72 9.95 16.96 7.06
N ASP A 73 9.35 18.04 7.57
CA ASP A 73 9.56 18.53 8.94
C ASP A 73 9.04 17.52 9.97
N ASP A 74 7.86 16.93 9.74
CA ASP A 74 7.27 15.92 10.62
C ASP A 74 8.08 14.63 10.63
N ILE A 75 8.56 14.16 9.47
CA ILE A 75 9.46 12.99 9.40
C ILE A 75 10.75 13.28 10.19
N THR A 76 11.31 14.48 10.04
CA THR A 76 12.52 14.87 10.78
C THR A 76 12.25 14.90 12.28
N ALA A 77 11.10 15.43 12.72
CA ALA A 77 10.73 15.52 14.12
C ALA A 77 10.47 14.15 14.76
N CYS A 78 9.82 13.23 14.05
CA CYS A 78 9.47 11.90 14.57
C CYS A 78 10.61 10.89 14.48
N PHE A 79 11.45 10.97 13.45
CA PHE A 79 12.46 9.94 13.15
C PHE A 79 13.90 10.42 13.20
N GLY A 80 14.14 11.74 13.30
CA GLY A 80 15.48 12.32 13.28
C GLY A 80 16.18 12.19 11.93
N LEU A 81 15.44 11.85 10.87
CA LEU A 81 15.96 11.61 9.52
C LEU A 81 15.44 12.67 8.56
N ARG A 82 16.30 13.12 7.65
CA ARG A 82 15.89 13.99 6.54
C ARG A 82 15.38 13.14 5.39
N ALA A 83 14.09 13.26 5.09
CA ALA A 83 13.50 12.63 3.92
C ALA A 83 13.99 13.31 2.63
N THR A 84 14.28 12.49 1.62
CA THR A 84 14.55 12.95 0.26
C THR A 84 13.24 13.29 -0.48
N GLY A 85 13.33 14.05 -1.57
CA GLY A 85 12.15 14.36 -2.39
C GLY A 85 11.45 13.12 -2.96
N PHE A 86 12.22 12.06 -3.26
CA PHE A 86 11.68 10.79 -3.71
C PHE A 86 10.85 10.08 -2.62
N GLU A 87 11.38 10.04 -1.40
CA GLU A 87 10.70 9.42 -0.25
C GLU A 87 9.43 10.17 0.13
N ILE A 88 9.46 11.50 0.07
CA ILE A 88 8.28 12.35 0.25
C ILE A 88 7.23 12.04 -0.81
N GLY A 89 7.63 11.93 -2.09
CA GLY A 89 6.73 11.55 -3.17
C GLY A 89 6.07 10.19 -2.93
N LEU A 90 6.86 9.17 -2.59
CA LEU A 90 6.34 7.84 -2.29
C LEU A 90 5.35 7.82 -1.11
N PHE A 91 5.62 8.60 -0.07
CA PHE A 91 4.70 8.71 1.06
C PHE A 91 3.37 9.32 0.63
N LEU A 92 3.40 10.39 -0.17
CA LEU A 92 2.20 11.06 -0.66
C LEU A 92 1.37 10.12 -1.56
N ASP A 93 2.02 9.40 -2.48
CA ASP A 93 1.36 8.39 -3.33
C ASP A 93 0.70 7.30 -2.47
N LEU A 94 1.38 6.84 -1.42
CA LEU A 94 0.85 5.84 -0.50
C LEU A 94 -0.36 6.36 0.29
N LEU A 95 -0.34 7.62 0.70
CA LEU A 95 -1.45 8.28 1.37
C LEU A 95 -2.66 8.44 0.45
N GLU A 96 -2.44 8.83 -0.82
CA GLU A 96 -3.50 8.91 -1.82
C GLU A 96 -4.13 7.55 -2.09
N LEU A 97 -3.31 6.50 -2.27
CA LEU A 97 -3.78 5.12 -2.43
C LEU A 97 -4.59 4.65 -1.23
N TRP A 98 -4.17 5.00 -0.01
CA TRP A 98 -4.92 4.66 1.20
C TRP A 98 -6.26 5.39 1.28
N ARG A 99 -6.29 6.69 0.95
CA ARG A 99 -7.52 7.50 0.92
C ARG A 99 -8.52 6.96 -0.10
N ALA A 100 -8.04 6.57 -1.29
CA ALA A 100 -8.85 5.97 -2.34
C ALA A 100 -9.48 4.64 -1.90
N GLN A 101 -8.76 3.82 -1.12
CA GLN A 101 -9.29 2.55 -0.61
C GLN A 101 -10.21 2.71 0.61
N SER A 102 -10.07 3.80 1.37
CA SER A 102 -10.79 4.01 2.63
C SER A 102 -12.14 4.73 2.46
N ARG A 103 -12.40 5.31 1.29
CA ARG A 103 -13.71 5.90 0.95
C ARG A 103 -14.61 4.80 0.34
N PRO A 104 -15.70 4.38 1.01
CA PRO A 104 -16.71 3.57 0.36
C PRO A 104 -17.45 4.45 -0.67
N GLU A 105 -17.67 3.91 -1.88
CA GLU A 105 -18.65 4.47 -2.81
C GLU A 105 -20.06 4.45 -2.23
#